data_AF-A0AAW3JUG1-F1
#
_entry.id   AF-A0AAW3JUG1-F1
#
_cell.length_a   1.000
_cell.length_b   1.000
_cell.length_c   1.000
_cell.angle_alpha   90.00
_cell.angle_beta   90.00
_cell.angle_gamma   90.00
#
_symmetry.space_group_name_H-M   'P 1'
#
loop_
_entity.id
_entity.type
_entity.pdbx_description
1 polymer ?
#
loop_
_entity_poly.entity_id
_entity_poly.type
_entity_poly.pdbx_seq_one_letter_code
_entity_poly.pdbx_strand_id
1 'polypeptide(L)'
;MANGWHEGTIGIPVKDGGMKVAHYWVKAFEEPSEYYGINGGKISKLSIKIDGEWKANYDRGWDIEPADEETNIAYSILLNEYN
;
A
#
# COMPACT_ATOMS: atom_id res chain seq x y z
N MET A 1 -14.16 -11.14 -4.60
CA MET A 1 -13.31 -10.98 -3.39
C MET A 1 -14.18 -10.44 -2.27
N ALA A 2 -13.93 -10.81 -1.01
CA ALA A 2 -14.71 -10.35 0.14
C ALA A 2 -14.69 -8.81 0.24
N ASN A 3 -15.81 -8.20 0.67
CA ASN A 3 -16.05 -6.75 0.64
C ASN A 3 -14.82 -5.91 1.08
N GLY A 4 -14.40 -4.99 0.20
CA GLY A 4 -13.36 -3.98 0.45
C GLY A 4 -11.92 -4.33 0.06
N TRP A 5 -11.65 -5.53 -0.48
CA TRP A 5 -10.30 -5.90 -0.94
C TRP A 5 -10.00 -5.48 -2.38
N HIS A 6 -8.84 -4.87 -2.57
CA HIS A 6 -8.24 -4.48 -3.85
C HIS A 6 -6.86 -5.14 -3.97
N GLU A 7 -6.54 -5.66 -5.15
CA GLU A 7 -5.26 -6.28 -5.46
C GLU A 7 -4.84 -5.86 -6.87
N GLY A 8 -3.54 -5.60 -7.04
CA GLY A 8 -3.01 -5.24 -8.34
C GLY A 8 -1.51 -4.96 -8.31
N THR A 9 -1.06 -4.27 -9.36
CA THR A 9 0.34 -3.88 -9.54
C THR A 9 0.47 -2.41 -9.86
N ILE A 10 1.49 -1.77 -9.30
CA ILE A 10 1.91 -0.40 -9.63
C ILE A 10 3.30 -0.47 -10.25
N GLY A 11 3.48 0.15 -11.42
CA GLY A 11 4.79 0.34 -12.02
C GLY A 11 5.48 1.57 -11.44
N ILE A 12 6.72 1.41 -10.97
CA ILE A 12 7.49 2.45 -10.29
C ILE A 12 8.74 2.78 -11.11
N PRO A 13 8.85 3.99 -11.66
CA PRO A 13 10.07 4.43 -12.33
C PRO A 13 11.23 4.48 -11.33
N VAL A 14 12.39 3.94 -11.71
CA VAL A 14 13.64 4.08 -10.93
C VAL A 14 14.60 5.00 -11.67
N LYS A 15 15.49 5.67 -10.92
CA LYS A 15 16.37 6.75 -11.41
C LYS A 15 17.21 6.38 -12.65
N ASP A 16 17.57 5.10 -12.80
CA ASP A 16 18.39 4.62 -13.91
C ASP A 16 17.57 4.28 -15.18
N GLY A 17 16.31 4.73 -15.27
CA GLY A 17 15.44 4.52 -16.42
C GLY A 17 14.76 3.15 -16.47
N GLY A 18 14.94 2.34 -15.42
CA GLY A 18 14.22 1.08 -15.23
C GLY A 18 12.83 1.26 -14.62
N MET A 19 12.11 0.15 -14.50
CA MET A 19 10.83 0.07 -13.79
C MET A 19 10.88 -1.10 -12.80
N LYS A 20 10.42 -0.84 -11.57
CA LYS A 20 10.07 -1.89 -10.60
C LYS A 20 8.57 -2.09 -10.58
N VAL A 21 8.14 -3.27 -10.15
CA VAL A 21 6.72 -3.61 -9.98
C VAL A 21 6.43 -3.82 -8.50
N ALA A 22 5.52 -3.02 -7.96
CA ALA A 22 4.93 -3.24 -6.64
C ALA A 22 3.62 -4.01 -6.79
N HIS A 23 3.59 -5.24 -6.29
CA HIS A 23 2.35 -5.96 -6.06
C HIS A 23 1.73 -5.48 -4.75
N TYR A 24 0.43 -5.18 -4.75
CA TYR A 24 -0.24 -4.67 -3.56
C TYR A 24 -1.52 -5.43 -3.23
N TRP A 25 -1.87 -5.37 -1.94
CA TRP A 25 -3.16 -5.76 -1.40
C TRP A 25 -3.63 -4.67 -0.45
N VAL A 26 -4.80 -4.13 -0.69
CA VAL A 26 -5.41 -3.08 0.14
C VAL A 26 -6.79 -3.53 0.58
N LYS A 27 -7.10 -3.37 1.86
CA LYS A 27 -8.46 -3.47 2.36
C LYS A 27 -8.97 -2.09 2.79
N ALA A 28 -9.84 -1.50 1.99
CA ALA A 28 -10.47 -0.22 2.27
C ALA A 28 -11.96 -0.40 2.59
N PHE A 29 -12.47 0.40 3.53
CA PHE A 29 -13.89 0.48 3.86
C PHE A 29 -14.54 1.72 3.22
N GLU A 30 -15.87 1.79 3.27
CA GLU A 30 -16.61 2.96 2.75
C GLU A 30 -16.32 4.22 3.58
N GLU A 31 -16.26 4.05 4.90
CA GLU A 31 -16.02 5.10 5.89
C GLU A 31 -14.61 5.03 6.50
N PRO A 32 -14.00 6.19 6.82
CA PRO A 32 -12.70 6.25 7.48
C PRO A 32 -12.74 5.77 8.94
N SER A 33 -11.58 5.45 9.51
CA SER A 33 -11.44 4.99 10.89
C SER A 33 -10.19 5.55 11.58
N GLU A 34 -10.37 6.36 12.61
CA GLU A 34 -9.26 6.88 13.45
C GLU A 34 -8.45 5.78 14.15
N TYR A 35 -9.06 4.62 14.42
CA TYR A 35 -8.42 3.54 15.19
C TYR A 35 -7.72 2.50 14.31
N TYR A 36 -8.24 2.27 13.10
CA TYR A 36 -7.80 1.18 12.23
C TYR A 36 -7.36 1.64 10.86
N GLY A 37 -7.70 2.87 10.47
CA GLY A 37 -7.34 3.48 9.22
C GLY A 37 -5.92 3.99 9.24
N ILE A 38 -5.18 3.76 8.16
CA ILE A 38 -3.91 4.45 7.95
C ILE A 38 -4.18 5.95 7.92
N ASN A 39 -3.51 6.70 8.81
CA ASN A 39 -3.71 8.14 8.99
C ASN A 39 -5.18 8.52 9.25
N GLY A 40 -5.93 7.65 9.94
CA GLY A 40 -7.37 7.84 10.21
C GLY A 40 -8.29 7.61 9.00
N GLY A 41 -7.75 7.18 7.85
CA GLY A 41 -8.51 7.01 6.61
C GLY A 41 -9.25 5.67 6.48
N LYS A 42 -9.58 5.29 5.24
CA LYS A 42 -10.40 4.10 4.91
C LYS A 42 -9.60 2.80 4.86
N ILE A 43 -8.30 2.86 4.60
CA ILE A 43 -7.44 1.69 4.46
C ILE A 43 -7.16 1.09 5.83
N SER A 44 -7.70 -0.10 6.07
CA SER A 44 -7.50 -0.86 7.31
C SER A 44 -6.39 -1.90 7.25
N LYS A 45 -6.00 -2.30 6.04
CA LYS A 45 -4.88 -3.20 5.78
C LYS A 45 -4.20 -2.83 4.47
N LEU A 46 -2.88 -2.90 4.43
CA LEU A 46 -2.07 -2.65 3.23
C LEU A 46 -0.84 -3.56 3.25
N SER A 47 -0.55 -4.22 2.13
CA SER A 47 0.70 -4.95 1.93
C SER A 47 1.27 -4.58 0.57
N ILE A 48 2.58 -4.32 0.51
CA ILE A 48 3.32 -4.01 -0.72
C ILE A 48 4.50 -4.97 -0.83
N LYS A 49 4.64 -5.59 -2.00
CA LYS A 49 5.71 -6.51 -2.34
C LYS A 49 6.44 -6.05 -3.59
N ILE A 50 7.76 -5.85 -3.48
CA ILE A 50 8.65 -5.43 -4.59
C ILE A 50 9.81 -6.42 -4.65
N ASP A 51 10.16 -6.88 -5.86
CA ASP A 51 11.26 -7.82 -6.09
C ASP A 51 11.16 -9.11 -5.23
N GLY A 52 9.94 -9.54 -4.92
CA GLY A 52 9.69 -10.74 -4.11
C GLY A 52 9.75 -10.52 -2.59
N GLU A 53 10.02 -9.29 -2.12
CA GLU A 53 10.14 -8.95 -0.70
C GLU A 53 8.98 -8.08 -0.21
N TRP A 54 8.48 -8.34 1.00
CA TRP A 54 7.50 -7.48 1.65
C TRP A 54 8.17 -6.20 2.11
N LYS A 55 7.84 -5.08 1.48
CA LYS A 55 8.44 -3.77 1.76
C LYS A 55 7.57 -2.87 2.62
N ALA A 56 6.25 -3.11 2.64
CA ALA A 56 5.35 -2.48 3.58
C ALA A 56 4.25 -3.46 3.99
N ASN A 57 3.86 -3.44 5.25
CA ASN A 57 2.72 -4.17 5.77
C ASN A 57 2.09 -3.40 6.93
N TYR A 58 0.79 -3.16 6.80
CA TYR A 58 -0.07 -2.57 7.81
C TYR A 58 -1.26 -3.50 8.04
N ASP A 59 -1.44 -3.96 9.27
CA ASP A 59 -2.65 -4.67 9.70
C ASP A 59 -3.21 -3.97 10.96
N ARG A 60 -3.77 -2.77 10.74
CA ARG A 60 -4.28 -1.87 11.81
C ARG A 60 -3.19 -1.40 12.76
N GLY A 61 -1.99 -1.28 12.21
CA GLY A 61 -0.72 -0.96 12.86
C GLY A 61 0.38 -1.36 11.89
N TRP A 62 1.50 -0.65 11.90
CA TRP A 62 2.62 -0.97 11.02
C TRP A 62 3.39 -2.19 11.54
N ASP A 63 3.41 -3.25 10.75
CA ASP A 63 4.36 -4.36 10.94
C ASP A 63 5.67 -4.06 10.20
N ILE A 64 5.56 -3.45 9.02
CA ILE A 64 6.68 -3.00 8.18
C ILE A 64 6.30 -1.63 7.60
N GLU A 65 7.00 -0.58 8.03
CA GLU A 65 6.82 0.76 7.47
C GLU A 65 7.54 0.90 6.11
N PRO A 66 6.96 1.63 5.14
CA PRO A 66 7.62 1.92 3.87
C PRO A 66 8.87 2.77 4.10
N ALA A 67 10.06 2.19 3.84
CA ALA A 67 11.33 2.83 4.18
C ALA A 67 12.12 3.37 2.97
N ASP A 68 11.89 2.82 1.77
CA ASP A 68 12.59 3.21 0.54
C ASP A 68 11.71 4.05 -0.41
N GLU A 69 12.36 4.72 -1.36
CA GLU A 69 11.73 5.67 -2.29
C GLU A 69 10.64 4.98 -3.11
N GLU A 70 10.93 3.79 -3.64
CA GLU A 70 9.99 3.03 -4.45
C GLU A 70 8.75 2.62 -3.66
N THR A 71 8.94 2.06 -2.47
CA THR A 71 7.83 1.65 -1.60
C THR A 71 6.98 2.86 -1.18
N ASN A 72 7.62 4.00 -0.90
CA ASN A 72 6.90 5.24 -0.58
C ASN A 72 6.09 5.78 -1.76
N ILE A 73 6.56 5.64 -3.00
CA ILE A 73 5.79 5.99 -4.20
C ILE A 73 4.54 5.12 -4.31
N ALA A 74 4.68 3.78 -4.22
CA ALA A 74 3.54 2.88 -4.26
C ALA A 74 2.55 3.13 -3.12
N TYR A 75 3.05 3.33 -1.89
CA TYR A 75 2.24 3.67 -0.73
C TYR A 75 1.44 4.97 -0.96
N SER A 76 2.07 6.02 -1.46
CA SER A 76 1.41 7.30 -1.73
C SER A 76 0.31 7.20 -2.78
N ILE A 77 0.54 6.40 -3.83
CA ILE A 77 -0.48 6.12 -4.86
C ILE A 77 -1.68 5.39 -4.24
N LEU A 78 -1.43 4.37 -3.41
CA LEU A 78 -2.49 3.62 -2.74
C LEU A 78 -3.27 4.48 -1.74
N LEU A 79 -2.61 5.38 -1.03
CA LEU A 79 -3.29 6.36 -0.19
C LEU A 79 -4.21 7.25 -1.00
N ASN A 80 -3.74 7.78 -2.14
CA ASN A 80 -4.55 8.65 -2.99
C ASN A 80 -5.76 7.93 -3.61
N GLU A 81 -5.62 6.64 -3.92
CA GLU A 81 -6.67 5.86 -4.58
C GLU A 81 -7.73 5.32 -3.60
N TYR A 82 -7.31 4.89 -2.41
CA TYR A 82 -8.15 4.08 -1.53
C TYR A 82 -8.40 4.66 -0.15
N ASN A 83 -7.72 5.74 0.26
CA ASN A 83 -7.86 6.32 1.59
C ASN A 83 -8.76 7.55 1.58
#